data_AF-A0A3M8CKA0-F1
#
_entry.id   AF-A0A3M8CKA0-F1
#
_cell.length_a   1.000
_cell.length_b   1.000
_cell.length_c   1.000
_cell.angle_alpha   90.00
_cell.angle_beta   90.00
_cell.angle_gamma   90.00
#
_symmetry.space_group_name_H-M   'P 1'
#
loop_
_entity.id
_entity.type
_entity.pdbx_description
1 polymer ?
#
loop_
_entity_poly.entity_id
_entity_poly.type
_entity_poly.pdbx_seq_one_letter_code
_entity_poly.pdbx_strand_id
1 'polypeptide(L)'
;MEMKVLILQSDDKTLQTLYEQYASCSVAAADRDLPFASKVDSLEKLHAFAQQIEVRIHQLFQSGSVEPACYSAAQWDDIQEPALKSSLLNGLYGPHELKELMDKHEAAIPSELESLFQSLVRNEASEHFILIWNTGELEAGAILSINRIRSDQ
;
A
#
# COMPACT_ATOMS: atom_id res chain seq x y z
N MET A 1 5.96 -13.32 -10.22
CA MET A 1 5.65 -13.59 -8.80
C MET A 1 4.15 -13.40 -8.61
N GLU A 2 3.53 -14.15 -7.70
CA GLU A 2 2.14 -13.91 -7.33
C GLU A 2 2.08 -12.64 -6.47
N MET A 3 1.24 -11.69 -6.87
CA MET A 3 1.00 -10.47 -6.10
C MET A 3 0.45 -10.86 -4.71
N LYS A 4 0.75 -10.09 -3.66
CA LYS A 4 0.14 -10.27 -2.35
C LYS A 4 -0.31 -8.92 -1.83
N VAL A 5 -1.60 -8.79 -1.56
CA VAL A 5 -2.21 -7.58 -1.01
C VAL A 5 -2.58 -7.85 0.44
N LEU A 6 -2.03 -7.02 1.32
CA LEU A 6 -2.21 -7.08 2.77
C LEU A 6 -3.16 -5.97 3.17
N ILE A 7 -4.21 -6.28 3.94
CA ILE A 7 -5.15 -5.27 4.43
C ILE A 7 -5.13 -5.31 5.96
N LEU A 8 -4.77 -4.19 6.59
CA LEU A 8 -4.46 -4.12 8.01
C LEU A 8 -5.22 -2.96 8.65
N GLN A 9 -5.97 -3.23 9.71
CA GLN A 9 -6.46 -2.20 10.61
C GLN A 9 -5.44 -1.96 11.74
N SER A 10 -5.02 -0.72 11.96
CA SER A 10 -3.99 -0.39 12.96
C SER A 10 -4.13 1.05 13.45
N ASP A 11 -3.69 1.33 14.67
CA ASP A 11 -3.47 2.67 15.24
C ASP A 11 -1.97 3.01 15.35
N ASP A 12 -1.08 2.20 14.75
CA ASP A 12 0.36 2.37 14.85
C ASP A 12 0.82 3.62 14.11
N LYS A 13 1.02 4.71 14.85
CA LYS A 13 1.47 6.01 14.30
C LYS A 13 2.80 5.91 13.54
N THR A 14 3.66 4.97 13.91
CA THR A 14 4.93 4.74 13.21
C THR A 14 4.68 4.21 11.80
N LEU A 15 3.85 3.17 11.67
CA LEU A 15 3.44 2.58 10.40
C LEU A 15 2.71 3.62 9.52
N GLN A 16 1.80 4.39 10.11
CA GLN A 16 1.13 5.49 9.42
C GLN A 16 2.14 6.49 8.85
N THR A 17 3.06 6.97 9.69
CA THR A 17 4.09 7.95 9.28
C THR A 17 4.98 7.40 8.16
N LEU A 18 5.41 6.14 8.26
CA LEU A 18 6.24 5.49 7.24
C LEU A 18 5.50 5.40 5.90
N TYR A 19 4.21 5.05 5.93
CA TYR A 19 3.39 5.00 4.74
C TYR A 19 3.18 6.40 4.12
N GLU A 20 2.87 7.43 4.92
CA GLU A 20 2.71 8.80 4.43
C GLU A 20 4.01 9.33 3.78
N GLN A 21 5.16 8.99 4.37
CA GLN A 21 6.48 9.28 3.78
C GLN A 21 6.68 8.56 2.45
N TYR A 22 6.33 7.27 2.37
CA TYR A 22 6.37 6.50 1.14
C TYR A 22 5.49 7.14 0.04
N ALA A 23 4.23 7.47 0.36
CA ALA A 23 3.28 8.08 -0.58
C ALA A 23 3.77 9.45 -1.08
N SER A 24 4.35 10.27 -0.20
CA SER A 24 4.91 11.57 -0.59
C SER A 24 6.08 11.46 -1.59
N CYS A 25 6.88 10.40 -1.47
CA CYS A 25 7.99 10.15 -2.39
C CYS A 25 7.52 9.57 -3.73
N SER A 26 6.38 8.86 -3.78
CA SER A 26 5.86 8.24 -5.00
C SER A 26 5.35 9.30 -5.99
N VAL A 27 4.68 10.33 -5.46
CA VAL A 27 4.23 11.49 -6.25
C VAL A 27 5.41 12.24 -6.85
N ALA A 28 6.48 12.43 -6.07
CA ALA A 28 7.70 13.08 -6.58
C ALA A 28 8.40 12.22 -7.64
N ALA A 29 8.49 10.90 -7.47
CA ALA A 29 9.13 10.01 -8.46
C ALA A 29 8.40 9.99 -9.81
N ALA A 30 7.09 10.27 -9.84
CA ALA A 30 6.27 10.32 -11.05
C ALA A 30 6.36 11.65 -11.83
N ASP A 31 7.00 12.68 -11.26
CA ASP A 31 7.16 13.97 -11.92
C ASP A 31 8.13 13.86 -13.11
N ARG A 32 7.59 14.09 -14.31
CA ARG A 32 8.34 13.97 -15.57
C ARG A 32 9.46 14.99 -15.67
N ASP A 33 9.33 16.13 -15.00
CA ASP A 33 10.24 17.27 -15.13
C ASP A 33 11.45 17.18 -14.18
N LEU A 34 11.49 16.19 -13.28
CA LEU A 34 12.64 15.99 -12.41
C LEU A 34 13.88 15.50 -13.18
N PRO A 35 15.08 16.02 -12.84
CA PRO A 35 16.34 15.48 -13.31
C PRO A 35 16.50 13.98 -12.99
N PHE A 36 17.22 13.25 -13.84
CA PHE A 36 17.44 11.81 -13.66
C PHE A 36 18.02 11.45 -12.29
N ALA A 37 19.00 12.20 -11.79
CA ALA A 37 19.57 11.98 -10.45
C ALA A 37 18.52 12.11 -9.34
N SER A 38 17.64 13.10 -9.42
CA SER A 38 16.54 13.28 -8.46
C SER A 38 15.52 12.15 -8.53
N LYS A 39 15.27 11.59 -9.73
CA LYS A 39 14.42 10.40 -9.89
C LYS A 39 15.05 9.17 -9.24
N VAL A 40 16.35 8.97 -9.41
CA VAL A 40 17.10 7.87 -8.76
C VAL A 40 17.03 8.01 -7.23
N ASP A 41 17.31 9.20 -6.68
CA ASP A 41 17.25 9.44 -5.24
C ASP A 41 15.84 9.19 -4.67
N SER A 42 14.79 9.62 -5.37
CA SER A 42 13.39 9.36 -4.96
C SER A 42 13.06 7.87 -4.96
N LEU A 43 13.59 7.10 -5.92
CA LEU A 43 13.37 5.67 -6.03
C LEU A 43 14.15 4.88 -4.96
N GLU A 44 15.37 5.32 -4.62
CA GLU A 44 16.12 4.77 -3.48
C GLU A 44 15.37 5.02 -2.15
N LYS A 45 14.81 6.22 -1.94
CA LYS A 45 13.99 6.53 -0.77
C LYS A 45 12.71 5.69 -0.71
N LEU A 46 11.99 5.59 -1.83
CA LEU A 46 10.80 4.74 -1.94
C LEU A 46 11.10 3.30 -1.53
N HIS A 47 12.20 2.75 -2.03
CA HIS A 47 12.63 1.40 -1.69
C HIS A 47 12.94 1.26 -0.19
N ALA A 48 13.67 2.22 0.38
CA ALA A 48 14.01 2.21 1.81
C ALA A 48 12.76 2.33 2.71
N PHE A 49 11.76 3.13 2.34
CA PHE A 49 10.51 3.23 3.08
C PHE A 49 9.65 1.96 2.95
N ALA A 50 9.55 1.38 1.75
CA ALA A 50 8.86 0.12 1.53
C ALA A 50 9.43 -1.01 2.43
N GLN A 51 10.76 -1.12 2.52
CA GLN A 51 11.42 -2.08 3.42
C GLN A 51 11.09 -1.83 4.89
N GLN A 52 11.07 -0.56 5.33
CA GLN A 52 10.72 -0.22 6.71
C GLN A 52 9.26 -0.53 7.04
N ILE A 53 8.33 -0.29 6.10
CA ILE A 53 6.92 -0.66 6.21
C ILE A 53 6.79 -2.18 6.38
N GLU A 54 7.45 -2.97 5.52
CA GLU A 54 7.42 -4.43 5.60
C GLU A 54 7.96 -4.96 6.93
N VAL A 55 9.09 -4.41 7.39
CA VAL A 55 9.67 -4.76 8.70
C VAL A 55 8.71 -4.40 9.83
N ARG A 56 8.08 -3.23 9.78
CA ARG A 56 7.14 -2.79 10.83
C ARG A 56 5.90 -3.68 10.87
N ILE A 57 5.31 -4.00 9.72
CA ILE A 57 4.19 -4.94 9.59
C ILE A 57 4.59 -6.30 10.20
N HIS A 58 5.77 -6.82 9.88
CA HIS A 58 6.25 -8.08 10.42
C HIS A 58 6.40 -8.05 11.95
N GLN A 59 6.93 -6.96 12.51
CA GLN A 59 7.05 -6.78 13.96
C GLN A 59 5.67 -6.74 14.64
N LEU A 60 4.70 -6.04 14.06
CA LEU A 60 3.34 -5.95 14.60
C LEU A 60 2.64 -7.32 14.61
N PHE A 61 2.89 -8.16 13.60
CA PHE A 61 2.42 -9.55 13.61
C PHE A 61 3.08 -10.40 14.68
N GLN A 62 4.40 -10.29 14.84
CA GLN A 62 5.12 -11.03 15.88
C GLN A 62 4.68 -10.65 17.30
N SER A 63 4.31 -9.38 17.51
CA SER A 63 3.83 -8.90 18.81
C SER A 63 2.34 -9.18 19.08
N GLY A 64 1.58 -9.65 18.07
CA GLY A 64 0.14 -9.83 18.16
C GLY A 64 -0.64 -8.51 18.31
N SER A 65 -0.02 -7.38 17.97
CA SER A 65 -0.61 -6.05 18.14
C SER A 65 -1.62 -5.70 17.05
N VAL A 66 -1.67 -6.50 15.99
CA VAL A 66 -2.60 -6.37 14.87
C VAL A 66 -3.06 -7.77 14.48
N GLU A 67 -4.35 -7.92 14.21
CA GLU A 67 -4.86 -9.17 13.65
C GLU A 67 -4.61 -9.17 12.13
N PRO A 68 -3.85 -10.15 11.61
CA PRO A 68 -3.60 -10.24 10.18
C PRO A 68 -4.87 -10.61 9.44
N ALA A 69 -5.35 -9.67 8.65
CA ALA A 69 -6.31 -9.88 7.60
C ALA A 69 -5.47 -10.06 6.31
N CYS A 70 -4.99 -11.28 6.06
CA CYS A 70 -4.19 -11.63 4.88
C CYS A 70 -5.08 -12.15 3.75
N TYR A 71 -4.96 -11.59 2.54
CA TYR A 71 -5.81 -11.95 1.40
C TYR A 71 -5.03 -12.50 0.21
N SER A 72 -5.68 -13.41 -0.52
CA SER A 72 -5.15 -13.94 -1.77
C SER A 72 -5.30 -12.91 -2.88
N ALA A 73 -4.28 -12.72 -3.71
CA ALA A 73 -4.36 -11.80 -4.84
C ALA A 73 -5.41 -12.15 -5.91
N ALA A 74 -5.90 -13.40 -5.95
CA ALA A 74 -6.96 -13.82 -6.87
C ALA A 74 -8.21 -12.93 -6.77
N GLN A 75 -8.66 -12.60 -5.56
CA GLN A 75 -9.84 -11.75 -5.32
C GLN A 75 -9.61 -10.28 -5.70
N TRP A 76 -8.35 -9.84 -5.69
CA TRP A 76 -7.98 -8.48 -6.07
C TRP A 76 -8.01 -8.29 -7.60
N ASP A 77 -7.72 -9.35 -8.36
CA ASP A 77 -7.81 -9.33 -9.81
C ASP A 77 -9.25 -9.34 -10.33
N ASP A 78 -10.20 -9.75 -9.49
CA ASP A 78 -11.63 -9.77 -9.82
C ASP A 78 -12.29 -8.37 -9.74
N ILE A 79 -11.62 -7.35 -9.20
CA ILE A 79 -12.09 -5.96 -9.22
C ILE A 79 -12.14 -5.47 -10.68
N GLN A 80 -13.36 -5.35 -11.22
CA GLN A 80 -13.60 -5.03 -12.63
C GLN A 80 -13.37 -3.55 -12.96
N GLU A 81 -13.35 -2.66 -11.97
CA GLU A 81 -13.15 -1.23 -12.16
C GLU A 81 -11.67 -0.84 -11.94
N PRO A 82 -10.93 -0.46 -13.00
CA PRO A 82 -9.51 -0.16 -12.88
C PRO A 82 -9.21 1.06 -12.01
N ALA A 83 -10.10 2.06 -12.00
CA ALA A 83 -9.96 3.26 -11.18
C ALA A 83 -10.01 2.91 -9.69
N LEU A 84 -11.01 2.12 -9.29
CA LEU A 84 -11.16 1.60 -7.93
C LEU A 84 -9.95 0.76 -7.52
N LYS A 85 -9.53 -0.18 -8.38
CA LYS A 85 -8.34 -1.03 -8.14
C LYS A 85 -7.08 -0.19 -7.92
N SER A 86 -6.88 0.86 -8.72
CA SER A 86 -5.74 1.76 -8.58
C SER A 86 -5.80 2.61 -7.32
N SER A 87 -6.99 3.05 -6.90
CA SER A 87 -7.14 3.80 -5.65
C SER A 87 -6.83 2.92 -4.45
N LEU A 88 -7.40 1.71 -4.39
CA LEU A 88 -7.22 0.82 -3.26
C LEU A 88 -5.77 0.30 -3.13
N LEU A 89 -5.03 0.19 -4.24
CA LEU A 89 -3.67 -0.33 -4.22
C LEU A 89 -2.71 0.60 -3.48
N ASN A 90 -1.96 0.05 -2.53
CA ASN A 90 -1.01 0.82 -1.72
C ASN A 90 -1.68 2.07 -1.14
N GLY A 91 -2.85 1.92 -0.49
CA GLY A 91 -3.70 2.99 0.02
C GLY A 91 -3.78 3.03 1.55
N LEU A 92 -3.98 4.22 2.11
CA LEU A 92 -4.24 4.44 3.54
C LEU A 92 -5.58 5.15 3.70
N TYR A 93 -6.48 4.55 4.47
CA TYR A 93 -7.87 4.99 4.59
C TYR A 93 -8.31 5.08 6.05
N GLY A 94 -9.11 6.11 6.37
CA GLY A 94 -9.99 6.06 7.53
C GLY A 94 -11.15 5.07 7.32
N PRO A 95 -11.77 4.53 8.39
CA PRO A 95 -12.95 3.68 8.26
C PRO A 95 -14.10 4.34 7.49
N HIS A 96 -14.31 5.64 7.69
CA HIS A 96 -15.31 6.41 6.98
C HIS A 96 -14.99 6.56 5.48
N GLU A 97 -13.75 6.89 5.15
CA GLU A 97 -13.30 7.06 3.76
C GLU A 97 -13.41 5.75 2.97
N LEU A 98 -13.04 4.63 3.60
CA LEU A 98 -13.20 3.31 2.97
C LEU A 98 -14.68 2.99 2.73
N LYS A 99 -15.57 3.31 3.69
CA LYS A 99 -17.01 3.12 3.55
C LYS A 99 -17.59 3.93 2.38
N GLU A 100 -17.28 5.21 2.30
CA GLU A 100 -17.73 6.07 1.20
C GLU A 100 -17.26 5.55 -0.16
N LEU A 101 -16.01 5.09 -0.23
CA LEU A 101 -15.42 4.51 -1.44
C LEU A 101 -16.10 3.19 -1.82
N MET A 102 -16.47 2.35 -0.85
CA MET A 102 -17.26 1.15 -1.11
C MET A 102 -18.68 1.45 -1.57
N ASP A 103 -19.41 2.33 -0.87
CA ASP A 103 -20.80 2.68 -1.18
C ASP A 103 -20.93 3.26 -2.60
N LYS A 104 -19.91 4.00 -3.05
CA LYS A 104 -19.85 4.57 -4.39
C LYS A 104 -19.61 3.51 -5.48
N HIS A 105 -18.94 2.41 -5.15
CA HIS A 105 -18.46 1.40 -6.11
C HIS A 105 -19.00 -0.01 -5.79
N GLU A 106 -20.13 -0.12 -5.09
CA GLU A 106 -20.69 -1.38 -4.55
C GLU A 106 -20.75 -2.50 -5.60
N ALA A 107 -21.20 -2.18 -6.82
CA ALA A 107 -21.33 -3.16 -7.92
C ALA A 107 -19.99 -3.64 -8.52
N ALA A 108 -18.86 -3.01 -8.19
CA ALA A 108 -17.53 -3.32 -8.72
C ALA A 108 -16.63 -4.08 -7.74
N ILE A 109 -17.08 -4.27 -6.49
CA ILE A 109 -16.32 -4.96 -5.44
C ILE A 109 -16.85 -6.41 -5.31
N PRO A 110 -15.99 -7.43 -5.41
CA PRO A 110 -16.37 -8.81 -5.13
C PRO A 110 -16.92 -8.98 -3.70
N SER A 111 -17.96 -9.80 -3.52
CA SER A 111 -18.67 -9.99 -2.24
C SER A 111 -17.76 -10.32 -1.05
N GLU A 112 -16.68 -11.05 -1.29
CA GLU A 112 -15.70 -11.45 -0.29
C GLU A 112 -14.86 -10.26 0.19
N LEU A 113 -14.48 -9.35 -0.72
CA LEU A 113 -13.80 -8.10 -0.39
C LEU A 113 -14.75 -7.10 0.27
N GLU A 114 -16.01 -7.07 -0.16
CA GLU A 114 -17.04 -6.24 0.43
C GLU A 114 -17.29 -6.63 1.90
N SER A 115 -17.49 -7.92 2.16
CA SER A 115 -17.69 -8.46 3.52
C SER A 115 -16.50 -8.16 4.42
N LEU A 116 -15.29 -8.26 3.87
CA LEU A 116 -14.06 -7.89 4.55
C LEU A 116 -14.07 -6.41 4.92
N PHE A 117 -14.22 -5.52 3.95
CA PHE A 117 -14.13 -4.09 4.23
C PHE A 117 -15.24 -3.65 5.19
N GLN A 118 -16.46 -4.18 5.05
CA GLN A 118 -17.52 -3.96 6.03
C GLN A 118 -17.09 -4.40 7.43
N SER A 119 -16.38 -5.53 7.58
CA SER A 119 -15.88 -5.98 8.88
C SER A 119 -14.84 -5.03 9.50
N LEU A 120 -13.99 -4.41 8.68
CA LEU A 120 -12.96 -3.44 9.11
C LEU A 120 -13.58 -2.09 9.51
N VAL A 121 -14.69 -1.72 8.86
CA VAL A 121 -15.41 -0.45 9.05
C VAL A 121 -16.39 -0.49 10.25
N ARG A 122 -16.69 -1.68 10.80
CA ARG A 122 -17.71 -1.88 11.87
C ARG A 122 -17.49 -1.07 13.16
N ASN A 123 -16.35 -0.41 13.34
CA ASN A 123 -16.06 0.46 14.48
C ASN A 123 -15.76 1.91 14.02
N GLU A 124 -16.81 2.72 13.87
CA GLU A 124 -16.70 4.16 13.53
C GLU A 124 -16.07 5.01 14.67
N ALA A 125 -15.90 4.46 15.87
CA ALA A 125 -15.39 5.16 17.05
C ALA A 125 -13.85 5.05 17.25
N SER A 126 -13.14 4.55 16.24
CA SER A 126 -11.79 4.02 16.40
C SER A 126 -10.74 4.96 15.77
N GLU A 127 -9.66 5.30 16.49
CA GLU A 127 -8.50 6.06 15.96
C GLU A 127 -7.66 5.26 14.94
N HIS A 128 -8.16 4.10 14.51
CA HIS A 128 -7.43 3.19 13.63
C HIS A 128 -7.61 3.60 12.16
N PHE A 129 -6.56 3.38 11.38
CA PHE A 129 -6.55 3.44 9.92
C PHE A 129 -6.55 2.04 9.32
N ILE A 130 -6.89 1.96 8.03
CA ILE A 130 -6.84 0.75 7.22
C ILE A 130 -5.76 0.94 6.16
N LEU A 131 -4.71 0.14 6.25
CA LEU A 131 -3.62 0.09 5.28
C LEU A 131 -3.86 -1.06 4.30
N ILE A 132 -3.89 -0.76 3.02
CA ILE A 132 -3.88 -1.74 1.94
C ILE A 132 -2.49 -1.70 1.29
N TRP A 133 -1.69 -2.76 1.46
CA TRP A 133 -0.30 -2.82 1.06
C TRP A 133 -0.01 -3.96 0.08
N ASN A 134 0.48 -3.63 -1.11
CA ASN A 134 0.96 -4.58 -2.10
C ASN A 134 2.48 -4.68 -2.05
N THR A 135 3.01 -5.85 -1.69
CA THR A 135 4.46 -6.10 -1.60
C THR A 135 5.14 -6.35 -2.95
N GLY A 136 4.37 -6.36 -4.05
CA GLY A 136 4.86 -6.69 -5.39
C GLY A 136 5.68 -5.60 -6.10
N GLU A 137 5.68 -4.35 -5.61
CA GLU A 137 6.34 -3.22 -6.30
C GLU A 137 7.86 -3.10 -6.08
N LEU A 138 8.49 -4.04 -5.36
CA LEU A 138 9.92 -4.01 -5.06
C LEU A 138 10.85 -4.14 -6.30
N GLU A 139 10.37 -4.69 -7.42
CA GLU A 139 11.22 -4.94 -8.60
C GLU A 139 11.63 -3.67 -9.36
N ALA A 140 10.83 -2.60 -9.32
CA ALA A 140 11.14 -1.36 -10.04
C ALA A 140 12.36 -0.61 -9.44
N GLY A 141 12.54 -0.69 -8.11
CA GLY A 141 13.70 -0.12 -7.43
C GLY A 141 15.00 -0.90 -7.69
N ALA A 142 14.92 -2.24 -7.75
CA ALA A 142 16.09 -3.11 -7.95
C ALA A 142 16.74 -2.95 -9.35
N ILE A 143 15.93 -2.69 -10.38
CA ILE A 143 16.39 -2.53 -11.77
C ILE A 143 17.22 -1.25 -11.96
N LEU A 144 17.00 -0.20 -11.15
CA LEU A 144 17.70 1.07 -11.28
C LEU A 144 19.07 1.08 -10.60
N SER A 145 19.21 0.39 -9.47
CA SER A 145 20.51 0.20 -8.78
C SER A 145 21.55 -0.48 -9.68
N ILE A 146 21.10 -1.38 -10.56
CA ILE A 146 21.95 -2.08 -11.54
C ILE A 146 22.42 -1.12 -12.65
N ASN A 147 21.60 -0.15 -13.06
CA ASN A 147 21.95 0.81 -14.13
C ASN A 147 22.94 1.89 -13.67
N ARG A 148 22.95 2.26 -12.37
CA ARG A 148 23.95 3.18 -11.78
C ARG A 148 25.38 2.62 -11.89
N ILE A 149 25.57 1.35 -11.54
CA ILE A 149 26.87 0.66 -11.62
C ILE A 149 27.44 0.66 -13.05
N ARG A 150 26.57 0.63 -14.07
CA ARG A 150 26.96 0.65 -15.49
C ARG A 150 27.24 2.06 -16.05
N SER A 151 26.76 3.09 -15.38
CA SER A 151 26.92 4.49 -15.83
C SER A 151 28.21 5.11 -15.27
N ASP A 152 28.73 4.55 -14.17
CA ASP A 152 29.97 4.96 -13.50
C ASP A 152 31.21 4.13 -13.95
N GLN A 153 31.07 3.29 -14.99
CA GLN A 153 32.15 2.49 -15.63
C GLN A 153 32.43 2.99 -17.05
#